data_AF-A0A7W1U7U3-F1
#
_entry.id   AF-A0A7W1U7U3-F1
#
_cell.length_a   1.000
_cell.length_b   1.000
_cell.length_c   1.000
_cell.angle_alpha   90.00
_cell.angle_beta   90.00
_cell.angle_gamma   90.00
#
_symmetry.space_group_name_H-M   'P 1'
#
loop_
_entity.id
_entity.type
_entity.pdbx_description
1 polymer ?
#
loop_
_entity_poly.entity_id
_entity_poly.type
_entity_poly.pdbx_seq_one_letter_code
_entity_poly.pdbx_strand_id
1 'polypeptide(L)' 'MSGAPCFAGTRVPIQHLLDYLEGGDSIGEFREDFPTVTHEQVIAFLKEAKESVLDRACANSAR' A
#
# COMPACT_ATOMS: atom_id res chain seq x y z
N MET A 1 -5.72 -6.34 19.92
CA MET A 1 -5.96 -7.00 18.62
C MET A 1 -5.62 -6.01 17.53
N SER A 2 -4.35 -5.94 17.13
CA SER A 2 -3.90 -5.06 16.04
C SER A 2 -4.25 -5.73 14.73
N GLY A 3 -5.44 -5.46 14.19
CA GLY A 3 -5.79 -5.89 12.85
C GLY A 3 -4.84 -5.21 11.88
N ALA A 4 -4.03 -5.98 11.15
CA ALA A 4 -3.29 -5.43 10.03
C ALA A 4 -4.30 -4.84 9.04
N PRO A 5 -4.07 -3.63 8.50
CA PRO A 5 -4.95 -3.07 7.51
C PRO A 5 -4.92 -3.96 6.28
N CYS A 6 -6.11 -4.42 5.86
CA CYS A 6 -6.30 -5.24 4.66
C CYS A 6 -7.00 -4.43 3.57
N PHE A 7 -6.79 -4.80 2.31
CA PHE A 7 -7.54 -4.19 1.21
C PHE A 7 -9.04 -4.39 1.39
N ALA A 8 -9.83 -3.37 1.04
CA ALA A 8 -11.27 -3.41 1.20
C ALA A 8 -11.88 -4.56 0.38
N GLY A 9 -12.64 -5.43 1.05
CA GLY A 9 -13.23 -6.61 0.43
C GLY A 9 -12.28 -7.80 0.27
N THR A 10 -11.04 -7.70 0.77
CA THR A 10 -10.08 -8.81 0.76
C THR A 10 -9.52 -9.08 2.15
N ARG A 11 -8.95 -10.26 2.32
CA ARG A 11 -8.16 -10.62 3.52
C ARG A 11 -6.67 -10.42 3.28
N VAL A 12 -6.30 -9.71 2.22
CA VAL A 12 -4.90 -9.49 1.84
C VAL A 12 -4.38 -8.27 2.61
N PRO A 13 -3.38 -8.45 3.49
CA PRO A 13 -2.83 -7.34 4.25
C PRO A 13 -2.07 -6.39 3.31
N ILE A 14 -2.15 -5.09 3.59
CA ILE A 14 -1.42 -4.08 2.82
C ILE A 14 0.10 -4.32 2.90
N GLN A 15 0.59 -4.85 4.03
CA GLN A 15 2.00 -5.23 4.18
C GLN A 15 2.46 -6.21 3.10
N HIS A 16 1.61 -7.12 2.62
CA HIS A 16 1.99 -8.03 1.55
C HIS A 16 2.27 -7.30 0.24
N LEU A 17 1.51 -6.25 -0.07
CA LEU A 17 1.79 -5.43 -1.25
C LEU A 17 3.17 -4.77 -1.13
N LEU A 18 3.50 -4.22 0.04
CA LEU A 18 4.82 -3.60 0.28
C LEU A 18 5.93 -4.63 0.15
N ASP A 19 5.78 -5.81 0.73
CA ASP A 19 6.77 -6.90 0.68
C ASP A 19 7.08 -7.34 -0.77
N TYR A 20 6.04 -7.47 -1.61
CA TYR A 20 6.21 -7.73 -3.06
C TYR A 20 6.96 -6.58 -3.75
N LEU A 21 6.59 -5.33 -3.48
CA LEU A 21 7.29 -4.17 -4.06
C LEU A 21 8.75 -4.05 -3.57
N GLU A 22 9.04 -4.44 -2.33
CA GLU A 22 10.39 -4.51 -1.75
C GLU A 22 11.21 -5.67 -2.35
N GLY A 23 10.54 -6.78 -2.68
CA GLY A 23 11.12 -7.91 -3.43
C GLY A 23 11.46 -7.58 -4.89
N GLY A 24 10.93 -6.47 -5.41
CA GLY A 24 11.09 -6.05 -6.81
C GLY A 24 9.98 -6.55 -7.74
N ASP A 25 8.94 -7.16 -7.20
CA ASP A 25 7.76 -7.56 -7.95
C ASP A 25 6.95 -6.34 -8.40
N SER A 26 6.27 -6.50 -9.53
CA SER A 26 5.39 -5.46 -10.07
C SER A 26 3.97 -5.58 -9.52
N ILE A 27 3.23 -4.46 -9.53
CA ILE A 27 1.79 -4.45 -9.22
C ILE A 27 1.00 -5.42 -10.12
N GLY A 28 1.50 -5.70 -11.34
CA GLY A 28 0.97 -6.73 -12.22
C GLY A 28 1.00 -8.12 -11.59
N GLU A 29 2.19 -8.60 -11.23
CA GLU A 29 2.43 -9.91 -10.60
C GLU A 29 1.57 -10.08 -9.33
N PHE A 30 1.57 -9.07 -8.46
CA PHE A 30 0.74 -9.08 -7.24
C PHE A 30 -0.76 -9.24 -7.54
N ARG A 31 -1.24 -8.66 -8.64
CA ARG A 31 -2.64 -8.79 -9.05
C ARG A 31 -2.96 -10.11 -9.72
N GLU A 32 -1.97 -10.81 -10.27
CA GLU A 32 -2.14 -12.17 -10.77
C GLU A 32 -2.34 -13.16 -9.61
N ASP A 33 -1.58 -13.00 -8.52
CA ASP A 33 -1.79 -13.75 -7.27
C ASP A 33 -3.09 -13.34 -6.54
N PHE A 34 -3.41 -12.04 -6.55
CA PHE A 34 -4.55 -11.47 -5.83
C PHE A 34 -5.51 -10.70 -6.75
N PRO A 35 -6.30 -11.39 -7.60
CA PRO A 35 -7.22 -10.74 -8.54
C PRO A 35 -8.35 -9.97 -7.85
N THR A 36 -8.52 -10.16 -6.54
CA THR A 36 -9.48 -9.42 -5.71
C THR A 36 -9.05 -7.98 -5.42
N VAL A 37 -7.76 -7.66 -5.59
CA VAL A 37 -7.25 -6.30 -5.38
C VAL A 37 -7.28 -5.53 -6.69
N THR A 38 -8.00 -4.41 -6.71
CA THR A 38 -8.10 -3.58 -7.91
C THR A 38 -6.92 -2.62 -8.02
N HIS A 39 -6.57 -2.25 -9.25
CA HIS A 39 -5.50 -1.27 -9.49
C HIS A 39 -5.79 0.06 -8.79
N GLU A 40 -7.05 0.48 -8.76
CA GLU A 40 -7.47 1.71 -8.09
C GLU A 40 -7.21 1.66 -6.57
N GLN A 41 -7.39 0.50 -5.92
CA GLN A 41 -7.08 0.33 -4.51
C GLN A 41 -5.58 0.48 -4.23
N VAL A 42 -4.73 -0.09 -5.09
CA VAL A 42 -3.26 0.04 -4.97
C VAL A 42 -2.84 1.49 -5.16
N ILE A 43 -3.36 2.15 -6.19
CA ILE A 43 -3.06 3.56 -6.47
C ILE A 43 -3.57 4.47 -5.34
N ALA A 44 -4.77 4.24 -4.81
CA ALA A 44 -5.32 5.01 -3.70
C ALA A 44 -4.43 4.89 -2.46
N PHE A 45 -4.00 3.67 -2.13
CA PHE A 45 -3.06 3.44 -1.03
C PHE A 45 -1.72 4.16 -1.25
N LEU A 46 -1.11 4.03 -2.43
CA LEU A 46 0.16 4.70 -2.75
C LEU A 46 0.03 6.23 -2.67
N LYS A 47 -1.11 6.78 -3.08
CA LYS A 47 -1.39 8.20 -3.01
C LYS A 47 -1.51 8.67 -1.56
N GLU A 48 -2.27 7.96 -0.74
CA GLU A 48 -2.43 8.29 0.68
C GLU A 48 -1.10 8.17 1.43
N ALA A 49 -0.35 7.09 1.19
CA ALA A 49 0.99 6.90 1.75
C ALA A 49 1.94 8.03 1.33
N LYS A 50 1.92 8.41 0.06
CA LYS A 50 2.70 9.55 -0.46
C LYS A 50 2.31 10.86 0.23
N GLU A 51 1.02 11.17 0.33
CA GLU A 51 0.54 12.38 1.00
C GLU A 51 0.95 12.39 2.47
N SER A 52 0.81 11.27 3.18
CA SER A 52 1.20 11.13 4.58
C SER A 52 2.70 11.31 4.79
N VAL A 53 3.54 10.76 3.90
CA VAL A 53 5.00 10.93 3.96
C VAL A 53 5.40 12.37 3.62
N LEU A 54 4.79 12.98 2.61
CA LEU A 54 5.07 14.38 2.23
C LEU A 54 4.63 15.36 3.32
N ASP A 55 3.46 15.16 3.92
CA ASP A 55 2.97 15.94 5.05
C ASP A 55 3.95 15.86 6.23
N ARG A 56 4.36 14.65 6.58
CA ARG A 56 5.37 14.42 7.62
C ARG A 56 6.73 15.02 7.27
N ALA A 57 7.16 14.95 6.01
CA ALA A 57 8.43 15.53 5.58
C ALA A 57 8.42 17.06 5.69
N CYS A 58 7.30 17.71 5.33
CA CYS A 58 7.12 19.15 5.50
C CYS A 58 7.07 19.54 6.99
N ALA A 59 6.33 18.79 7.80
CA ALA A 59 6.23 19.02 9.25
C ALA A 59 7.57 18.78 9.99
N ASN A 60 8.39 17.82 9.54
CA ASN A 60 9.65 17.47 10.18
C ASN A 60 10.82 18.39 9.76
N SER A 61 10.68 19.16 8.69
CA SER A 61 11.66 20.17 8.27
C SER A 61 11.55 21.48 9.07
N ALA A 62 10.46 21.68 9.82
CA ALA A 62 10.19 22.88 10.62
C ALA A 62 10.51 22.72 12.12
N ARG A 63 11.16 21.62 12.52
CA ARG A 63 11.53 21.33 13.92
C ARG A 63 13.04 21.27 14.08
#